data_AF-A0A534RUW3-F1
#
_entry.id   AF-A0A534RUW3-F1
#
_cell.length_a   1.000
_cell.length_b   1.000
_cell.length_c   1.000
_cell.angle_alpha   90.00
_cell.angle_beta   90.00
_cell.angle_gamma   90.00
#
_symmetry.space_group_name_H-M   'P 1'
#
loop_
_entity.id
_entity.type
_entity.pdbx_description
1 polymer ?
#
loop_
_entity_poly.entity_id
_entity_poly.type
_entity_poly.pdbx_seq_one_letter_code
_entity_poly.pdbx_strand_id
1 'polypeptide(L)'
;MYGRPLVCALALALPGCVVINNSESGGHPDPVRVGQPVTYTITVQAVSADTGVVLTDMPPAGTTFVSASASQGTCSGAAPVICSLGALGTSSRATVTVVVVARATGKITNTATVSSDGGCGGEGEDGEQPCTASFETEVDDCTSDAACADGDACTADTCDRTTHLCSHPRIVTAMSDAVLRIAGLGSPPGDDRLAFRGAFALPAPITPPLDPVANGLRFVVRTRTGETVVEADVAPGRFDPRTQAGWKVDRPARPTRWTHVDHSAAPPAGIVRVQIRDRSSRARGLVGIVLRGRRGAYAVGSTDPLLDAEVVLNPTAGQCGEAAFRAPRCRFSSRANIVACR
;
A
#
# COMPACT_ATOMS: atom_id res chain seq x y z
N MET A 1 -47.94 7.44 -5.70
CA MET A 1 -46.78 8.26 -6.11
C MET A 1 -45.75 7.31 -6.66
N TYR A 2 -45.64 7.25 -7.99
CA TYR A 2 -44.73 6.37 -8.71
C TYR A 2 -43.36 7.04 -8.81
N GLY A 3 -42.33 6.39 -8.28
CA GLY A 3 -40.95 6.61 -8.70
C GLY A 3 -40.46 5.30 -9.32
N ARG A 4 -40.48 5.19 -10.65
CA ARG A 4 -39.81 4.08 -11.35
C ARG A 4 -38.33 4.49 -11.48
N PRO A 5 -37.36 3.72 -10.97
CA PRO A 5 -35.98 3.91 -11.41
C PRO A 5 -35.84 3.35 -12.83
N LEU A 6 -35.07 4.07 -13.65
CA LEU A 6 -34.72 3.70 -15.02
C LEU A 6 -34.14 2.29 -15.05
N VAL A 7 -34.69 1.44 -15.92
CA VAL A 7 -34.08 0.19 -16.35
C VAL A 7 -34.27 0.13 -17.85
N CYS A 8 -33.16 0.00 -18.57
CA CYS A 8 -33.07 -0.20 -20.00
C CYS A 8 -33.72 -1.54 -20.38
N ALA A 9 -35.07 -1.60 -20.35
CA ALA A 9 -35.82 -2.83 -20.54
C ALA A 9 -36.23 -3.01 -22.01
N LEU A 10 -35.55 -3.95 -22.64
CA LEU A 10 -35.97 -4.89 -23.69
C LEU A 10 -37.48 -4.86 -24.06
N ALA A 11 -37.93 -3.88 -24.84
CA ALA A 11 -39.20 -3.96 -25.55
C ALA A 11 -39.16 -3.11 -26.82
N LEU A 12 -39.05 -3.79 -27.97
CA LEU A 12 -39.48 -3.34 -29.30
C LEU A 12 -39.10 -1.89 -29.67
N ALA A 13 -37.89 -1.73 -30.23
CA ALA A 13 -37.43 -0.56 -30.98
C ALA A 13 -37.40 0.78 -30.22
N LEU A 14 -36.40 0.98 -29.36
CA LEU A 14 -36.01 2.28 -28.76
C LEU A 14 -34.46 2.38 -28.61
N PRO A 15 -33.90 3.61 -28.50
CA PRO A 15 -32.56 4.00 -29.00
C PRO A 15 -31.42 3.54 -28.10
N GLY A 16 -30.17 3.86 -28.50
CA GLY A 16 -28.95 3.28 -27.97
C GLY A 16 -28.68 3.47 -26.47
N CYS A 17 -27.53 2.97 -26.03
CA CYS A 17 -27.16 2.92 -24.62
C CYS A 17 -25.69 3.31 -24.49
N VAL A 18 -25.38 4.17 -23.51
CA VAL A 18 -24.03 4.65 -23.23
C VAL A 18 -23.65 4.41 -21.77
N VAL A 19 -22.38 4.07 -21.54
CA VAL A 19 -21.76 3.81 -20.22
C VAL A 19 -20.47 4.62 -20.05
N ILE A 20 -20.08 4.89 -18.80
CA ILE A 20 -18.86 5.61 -18.43
C ILE A 20 -17.94 4.66 -17.65
N ASN A 21 -16.78 4.31 -18.22
CA ASN A 21 -16.04 3.12 -17.78
C ASN A 21 -14.98 3.40 -16.71
N ASN A 22 -14.25 4.50 -16.79
CA ASN A 22 -13.24 4.93 -15.80
C ASN A 22 -12.66 6.29 -16.20
N SER A 23 -12.14 7.01 -15.20
CA SER A 23 -11.25 8.14 -15.40
C SER A 23 -9.89 7.87 -14.76
N GLU A 24 -8.89 7.59 -15.59
CA GLU A 24 -7.49 7.53 -15.16
C GLU A 24 -6.97 8.97 -15.05
N SER A 25 -6.42 9.34 -13.89
CA SER A 25 -5.57 10.54 -13.80
C SER A 25 -4.33 10.29 -14.62
N GLY A 26 -4.12 11.08 -15.67
CA GLY A 26 -2.84 11.12 -16.38
C GLY A 26 -1.71 11.74 -15.54
N GLY A 27 -2.00 12.18 -14.30
CA GLY A 27 -1.04 12.68 -13.34
C GLY A 27 -0.55 11.57 -12.43
N HIS A 28 0.36 10.75 -12.93
CA HIS A 28 1.32 10.09 -12.06
C HIS A 28 2.44 11.11 -11.80
N PRO A 29 2.73 11.47 -10.55
CA PRO A 29 2.33 10.80 -9.32
C PRO A 29 1.06 11.34 -8.61
N ASP A 30 0.42 10.45 -7.85
CA ASP A 30 -0.54 10.74 -6.76
C ASP A 30 0.25 10.66 -5.44
N PRO A 31 0.20 11.68 -4.56
CA PRO A 31 -0.60 12.91 -4.62
C PRO A 31 -0.12 13.94 -5.66
N VAL A 32 -1.06 14.72 -6.21
CA VAL A 32 -0.80 15.87 -7.10
C VAL A 32 -0.55 17.13 -6.27
N ARG A 33 0.32 18.03 -6.73
CA ARG A 33 0.62 19.23 -5.95
C ARG A 33 -0.39 20.36 -6.13
N VAL A 34 -0.57 21.17 -5.09
CA VAL A 34 -1.24 22.49 -5.22
C VAL A 34 -0.53 23.32 -6.30
N GLY A 35 -1.31 23.87 -7.23
CA GLY A 35 -0.83 24.66 -8.36
C GLY A 35 -0.42 23.85 -9.59
N GLN A 36 -0.39 22.52 -9.52
CA GLN A 36 -0.11 21.65 -10.69
C GLN A 36 -1.39 21.27 -11.43
N PRO A 37 -1.30 21.02 -12.75
CA PRO A 37 -2.42 20.54 -13.53
C PRO A 37 -2.73 19.07 -13.19
N VAL A 38 -4.00 18.78 -12.94
CA VAL A 38 -4.58 17.45 -12.85
C VAL A 38 -5.32 17.18 -14.15
N THR A 39 -5.05 16.04 -14.79
CA THR A 39 -5.65 15.67 -16.08
C THR A 39 -6.55 14.46 -15.90
N TYR A 40 -7.85 14.64 -16.14
CA TYR A 40 -8.88 13.59 -16.11
C TYR A 40 -9.14 13.09 -17.51
N THR A 41 -9.08 11.78 -17.75
CA THR A 41 -9.52 11.18 -19.03
C THR A 41 -10.77 10.37 -18.83
N ILE A 42 -11.92 10.91 -19.22
CA ILE A 42 -13.23 10.27 -19.08
C ILE A 42 -13.54 9.49 -20.34
N THR A 43 -13.78 8.19 -20.23
CA THR A 43 -14.17 7.34 -21.36
C THR A 43 -15.67 7.07 -21.37
N VAL A 44 -16.32 7.47 -22.46
CA VAL A 44 -17.73 7.25 -22.75
C VAL A 44 -17.86 6.19 -23.84
N GLN A 45 -18.56 5.09 -23.58
CA GLN A 45 -18.72 3.98 -24.51
C GLN A 45 -20.19 3.74 -24.82
N ALA A 46 -20.54 3.59 -26.09
CA ALA A 46 -21.87 3.14 -26.49
C ALA A 46 -21.94 1.61 -26.52
N VAL A 47 -22.85 1.01 -25.75
CA VAL A 47 -23.18 -0.42 -25.80
C VAL A 47 -23.89 -0.75 -27.11
N SER A 48 -24.82 0.11 -27.52
CA SER A 48 -25.49 0.07 -28.82
C SER A 48 -25.52 1.47 -29.43
N ALA A 49 -25.61 1.56 -30.76
CA ALA A 49 -25.57 2.85 -31.46
C ALA A 49 -26.59 3.85 -30.91
N ASP A 50 -26.13 5.05 -30.56
CA ASP A 50 -26.91 6.10 -29.90
C ASP A 50 -26.60 7.50 -30.46
N THR A 51 -27.52 8.44 -30.24
CA THR A 51 -27.40 9.85 -30.63
C THR A 51 -27.58 10.77 -29.44
N GLY A 52 -27.29 12.06 -29.64
CA GLY A 52 -27.47 13.05 -28.59
C GLY A 52 -26.59 12.83 -27.37
N VAL A 53 -25.45 12.13 -27.51
CA VAL A 53 -24.58 11.80 -26.37
C VAL A 53 -23.90 13.07 -25.87
N VAL A 54 -24.12 13.39 -24.60
CA VAL A 54 -23.58 14.55 -23.90
C VAL A 54 -22.97 14.11 -22.58
N LEU A 55 -21.72 14.50 -22.35
CA LEU A 55 -21.03 14.36 -21.08
C LEU A 55 -21.08 15.70 -20.33
N THR A 56 -21.48 15.67 -19.06
CA THR A 56 -21.45 16.82 -18.15
C THR A 56 -20.52 16.52 -16.99
N ASP A 57 -19.50 17.34 -16.81
CA ASP A 57 -18.48 17.20 -15.76
C ASP A 57 -18.43 18.47 -14.90
N MET A 58 -18.39 18.32 -13.58
CA MET A 58 -18.27 19.44 -12.65
C MET A 58 -16.89 19.38 -11.99
N PRO A 59 -15.96 20.29 -12.36
CA PRO A 59 -14.65 20.31 -11.75
C PRO A 59 -14.73 20.39 -10.22
N PRO A 60 -13.84 19.69 -9.48
CA PRO A 60 -13.93 19.61 -8.03
C PRO A 60 -13.80 20.99 -7.38
N ALA A 61 -14.46 21.19 -6.25
CA ALA A 61 -14.20 22.35 -5.40
C ALA A 61 -12.70 22.39 -5.03
N GLY A 62 -12.12 23.60 -4.97
CA GLY A 62 -10.68 23.75 -4.74
C GLY A 62 -9.82 23.52 -5.99
N THR A 63 -10.40 23.47 -7.19
CA THR A 63 -9.66 23.45 -8.46
C THR A 63 -9.99 24.66 -9.34
N THR A 64 -9.16 24.94 -10.35
CA THR A 64 -9.42 25.93 -11.41
C THR A 64 -9.40 25.23 -12.76
N PHE A 65 -10.47 25.34 -13.55
CA PHE A 65 -10.52 24.78 -14.90
C PHE A 65 -9.46 25.41 -15.83
N VAL A 66 -8.79 24.57 -16.62
CA VAL A 66 -7.83 24.99 -17.65
C VAL A 66 -8.36 24.71 -19.05
N SER A 67 -8.70 23.46 -19.34
CA SER A 67 -9.15 23.05 -20.67
C SER A 67 -9.97 21.77 -20.64
N ALA A 68 -10.75 21.57 -21.70
CA ALA A 68 -11.43 20.31 -21.99
C ALA A 68 -11.36 20.04 -23.49
N SER A 69 -11.05 18.81 -23.87
CA SER A 69 -11.02 18.36 -25.27
C SER A 69 -11.63 16.98 -25.39
N ALA A 70 -12.51 16.78 -26.36
CA ALA A 70 -13.08 15.48 -26.68
C ALA A 70 -12.44 14.88 -27.94
N SER A 71 -12.34 13.55 -28.00
CA SER A 71 -11.89 12.82 -29.20
C SER A 71 -12.86 12.97 -30.37
N GLN A 72 -14.13 13.30 -30.09
CA GLN A 72 -15.14 13.68 -31.05
C GLN A 72 -16.11 14.70 -30.45
N GLY A 73 -16.74 15.50 -31.30
CA GLY A 73 -17.66 16.53 -30.86
C GLY A 73 -16.93 17.75 -30.28
N THR A 74 -17.61 18.48 -29.39
CA THR A 74 -17.09 19.75 -28.85
C THR A 74 -17.39 19.89 -27.36
N CYS A 75 -16.44 20.43 -26.61
CA CYS A 75 -16.60 20.78 -25.20
C CYS A 75 -16.73 22.29 -25.02
N SER A 76 -17.57 22.71 -24.09
CA SER A 76 -17.78 24.11 -23.73
C SER A 76 -18.04 24.27 -22.23
N GLY A 77 -17.89 25.48 -21.71
CA GLY A 77 -18.04 25.75 -20.28
C GLY A 77 -16.77 25.44 -19.47
N ALA A 78 -16.88 25.65 -18.16
CA ALA A 78 -15.80 25.50 -17.20
C ALA A 78 -16.27 24.94 -15.86
N ALA A 79 -17.54 25.16 -15.48
CA ALA A 79 -18.20 24.59 -14.30
C ALA A 79 -19.73 24.75 -14.46
N PRO A 80 -20.45 23.79 -15.07
CA PRO A 80 -19.94 22.52 -15.58
C PRO A 80 -19.22 22.66 -16.93
N VAL A 81 -18.40 21.66 -17.24
CA VAL A 81 -17.89 21.36 -18.58
C VAL A 81 -18.92 20.48 -19.27
N ILE A 82 -19.39 20.89 -20.45
CA ILE A 82 -20.40 20.18 -21.24
C ILE A 82 -19.77 19.79 -22.57
N CYS A 83 -19.66 18.49 -22.83
CA CYS A 83 -19.12 17.93 -24.07
C CYS A 83 -20.23 17.25 -24.87
N SER A 84 -20.62 17.86 -25.99
CA SER A 84 -21.54 17.28 -26.95
C SER A 84 -20.76 16.33 -27.86
N LEU A 85 -20.81 15.03 -27.55
CA LEU A 85 -20.10 13.98 -28.27
C LEU A 85 -20.84 13.55 -29.54
N GLY A 86 -22.15 13.75 -29.60
CA GLY A 86 -22.97 13.48 -30.78
C GLY A 86 -23.35 12.01 -30.91
N ALA A 87 -23.27 11.46 -32.12
CA ALA A 87 -23.61 10.06 -32.36
C ALA A 87 -22.42 9.14 -32.06
N LEU A 88 -22.69 8.00 -31.40
CA LEU A 88 -21.74 6.92 -31.19
C LEU A 88 -22.30 5.65 -31.80
N GLY A 89 -21.50 4.95 -32.61
CA GLY A 89 -21.86 3.65 -33.16
C GLY A 89 -21.84 2.55 -32.10
N THR A 90 -22.39 1.39 -32.43
CA THR A 90 -22.35 0.19 -31.56
C THR A 90 -20.91 -0.13 -31.16
N SER A 91 -20.69 -0.34 -29.86
CA SER A 91 -19.38 -0.63 -29.25
C SER A 91 -18.30 0.43 -29.49
N SER A 92 -18.67 1.64 -29.95
CA SER A 92 -17.74 2.74 -30.17
C SER A 92 -17.51 3.52 -28.87
N ARG A 93 -16.36 4.21 -28.77
CA ARG A 93 -16.00 5.01 -27.60
C ARG A 93 -15.54 6.41 -27.98
N ALA A 94 -15.83 7.37 -27.12
CA ALA A 94 -15.27 8.71 -27.12
C ALA A 94 -14.54 8.97 -25.80
N THR A 95 -13.45 9.71 -25.85
CA THR A 95 -12.72 10.15 -24.66
C THR A 95 -12.81 11.65 -24.51
N VAL A 96 -12.93 12.11 -23.26
CA VAL A 96 -12.88 13.53 -22.90
C VAL A 96 -11.73 13.73 -21.93
N THR A 97 -10.78 14.57 -22.31
CA THR A 97 -9.66 14.98 -21.46
C THR A 97 -9.97 16.34 -20.86
N VAL A 98 -10.04 16.42 -19.53
CA VAL A 98 -10.26 17.66 -18.76
C VAL A 98 -9.01 17.97 -17.96
N VAL A 99 -8.53 19.20 -18.01
CA VAL A 99 -7.38 19.67 -17.24
C VAL A 99 -7.84 20.74 -16.27
N VAL A 100 -7.52 20.56 -14.99
CA VAL A 100 -7.77 21.53 -13.92
C VAL A 100 -6.48 21.79 -13.16
N VAL A 101 -6.36 22.89 -12.43
CA VAL A 101 -5.25 23.16 -11.51
C VAL A 101 -5.77 23.12 -10.09
N ALA A 102 -5.18 22.27 -9.24
CA ALA A 102 -5.56 22.21 -7.83
C ALA A 102 -5.12 23.48 -7.07
N ARG A 103 -5.95 23.98 -6.16
CA ARG A 103 -5.73 25.23 -5.39
C ARG A 103 -5.76 25.03 -3.88
N ALA A 104 -6.18 23.87 -3.41
CA ALA A 104 -6.25 23.52 -1.99
C ALA A 104 -5.78 22.09 -1.80
N THR A 105 -5.21 21.81 -0.62
CA THR A 105 -4.82 20.45 -0.21
C THR A 105 -6.05 19.62 0.18
N GLY A 106 -5.86 18.31 0.24
CA GLY A 106 -6.87 17.32 0.57
C GLY A 106 -7.38 16.56 -0.65
N LYS A 107 -8.35 15.69 -0.41
CA LYS A 107 -8.97 14.86 -1.45
C LYS A 107 -9.88 15.70 -2.33
N ILE A 108 -9.65 15.66 -3.63
CA ILE A 108 -10.54 16.22 -4.65
C ILE A 108 -11.28 15.07 -5.35
N THR A 109 -12.59 15.21 -5.47
CA THR A 109 -13.44 14.25 -6.18
C THR A 109 -14.03 14.90 -7.42
N ASN A 110 -13.70 14.39 -8.60
CA ASN A 110 -14.35 14.79 -9.85
C ASN A 110 -15.53 13.89 -10.14
N THR A 111 -16.65 14.44 -10.58
CA THR A 111 -17.86 13.67 -10.89
C THR A 111 -18.39 14.06 -12.27
N ALA A 112 -18.39 13.10 -13.18
CA ALA A 112 -18.91 13.25 -14.53
C ALA A 112 -20.12 12.36 -14.77
N THR A 113 -21.09 12.89 -15.51
CA THR A 113 -22.38 12.26 -15.83
C THR A 113 -22.60 12.24 -17.34
N VAL A 114 -23.19 11.17 -17.86
CA VAL A 114 -23.50 11.05 -19.29
C VAL A 114 -25.01 10.93 -19.51
N SER A 115 -25.49 11.56 -20.58
CA SER A 115 -26.87 11.46 -21.08
C SER A 115 -26.88 11.26 -22.58
N SER A 116 -27.93 10.64 -23.12
CA SER A 116 -28.14 10.43 -24.55
C SER A 116 -29.64 10.30 -24.85
N ASP A 117 -30.01 10.23 -26.13
CA ASP A 117 -31.41 10.11 -26.56
C ASP A 117 -32.01 8.74 -26.22
N GLY A 118 -31.20 7.67 -26.31
CA GLY A 118 -31.59 6.31 -25.94
C GLY A 118 -31.54 6.01 -24.46
N GLY A 119 -30.82 6.84 -23.71
CA GLY A 119 -30.66 6.72 -22.27
C GLY A 119 -29.31 6.16 -21.88
N CYS A 120 -29.05 6.25 -20.58
CA CYS A 120 -27.78 5.84 -20.01
C CYS A 120 -27.99 4.66 -19.04
N GLY A 121 -27.00 3.77 -18.98
CA GLY A 121 -27.01 2.56 -18.16
C GLY A 121 -27.31 1.32 -19.00
N GLY A 122 -26.70 0.20 -18.63
CA GLY A 122 -26.84 -1.08 -19.34
C GLY A 122 -26.51 -2.26 -18.44
N GLU A 123 -27.05 -3.43 -18.76
CA GLU A 123 -26.75 -4.68 -18.06
C GLU A 123 -25.43 -5.26 -18.60
N GLY A 124 -24.37 -5.20 -17.79
CA GLY A 124 -23.13 -5.96 -18.01
C GLY A 124 -23.18 -7.33 -17.36
N GLU A 125 -22.18 -8.19 -17.63
CA GLU A 125 -22.06 -9.53 -17.01
C GLU A 125 -22.00 -9.46 -15.46
N ASP A 126 -21.67 -8.29 -14.90
CA ASP A 126 -21.56 -8.02 -13.46
C ASP A 126 -22.67 -7.09 -12.88
N GLY A 127 -23.69 -6.70 -13.66
CA GLY A 127 -24.81 -5.84 -13.20
C GLY A 127 -25.03 -4.53 -13.99
N GLU A 128 -25.87 -3.63 -13.46
CA GLU A 128 -26.19 -2.32 -14.07
C GLU A 128 -24.96 -1.40 -14.08
N GLN A 129 -24.52 -0.98 -15.27
CA GLN A 129 -23.40 -0.08 -15.46
C GLN A 129 -23.78 1.38 -15.15
N PRO A 130 -22.86 2.19 -14.57
CA PRO A 130 -23.21 3.48 -14.03
C PRO A 130 -23.37 4.58 -15.10
N CYS A 131 -24.22 5.56 -14.80
CA CYS A 131 -24.34 6.82 -15.54
C CYS A 131 -23.46 7.95 -15.04
N THR A 132 -22.65 7.64 -14.03
CA THR A 132 -21.82 8.58 -13.32
C THR A 132 -20.49 7.90 -13.03
N ALA A 133 -19.40 8.54 -13.41
CA ALA A 133 -18.08 8.17 -12.93
C ALA A 133 -17.62 9.23 -11.95
N SER A 134 -17.09 8.77 -10.82
CA SER A 134 -16.36 9.64 -9.90
C SER A 134 -14.94 9.14 -9.77
N PHE A 135 -14.04 10.08 -9.61
CA PHE A 135 -12.63 9.82 -9.39
C PHE A 135 -12.14 10.67 -8.23
N GLU A 136 -11.27 10.11 -7.41
CA GLU A 136 -10.64 10.79 -6.31
C GLU A 136 -9.14 10.94 -6.60
N THR A 137 -8.58 12.10 -6.25
CA THR A 137 -7.14 12.31 -6.19
C THR A 137 -6.80 13.13 -4.99
N GLU A 138 -5.66 12.83 -4.40
CA GLU A 138 -5.15 13.58 -3.26
C GLU A 138 -4.31 14.77 -3.76
N VAL A 139 -4.57 15.94 -3.20
CA VAL A 139 -3.78 17.15 -3.44
C VAL A 139 -2.97 17.46 -2.20
N ASP A 140 -1.66 17.65 -2.37
CA ASP A 140 -0.76 18.00 -1.29
C ASP A 140 0.05 19.28 -1.64
N ASP A 141 0.41 20.08 -0.64
CA ASP A 141 1.28 21.25 -0.78
C ASP A 141 2.67 21.02 -0.18
N CYS A 142 2.90 19.89 0.50
CA CYS A 142 4.13 19.55 1.20
C CYS A 142 4.68 20.67 2.12
N THR A 143 3.80 21.57 2.61
CA THR A 143 4.17 22.72 3.45
C THR A 143 3.36 22.84 4.74
N SER A 144 2.17 22.23 4.81
CA SER A 144 1.29 22.33 5.99
C SER A 144 1.14 21.03 6.79
N ASP A 145 1.77 19.96 6.34
CA ASP A 145 1.61 18.60 6.83
C ASP A 145 3.00 17.96 7.04
N ALA A 146 3.29 17.55 8.27
CA ALA A 146 4.41 16.68 8.61
C ALA A 146 3.88 15.28 8.96
N ALA A 147 2.89 14.82 8.19
CA ALA A 147 2.15 13.59 8.35
C ALA A 147 1.61 13.10 6.99
N CYS A 148 2.51 12.61 6.10
CA CYS A 148 2.06 11.79 4.95
C CYS A 148 1.09 10.73 5.55
N ALA A 149 -0.16 10.69 5.04
CA ALA A 149 -1.27 9.95 5.66
C ALA A 149 -1.23 8.43 5.40
N ASP A 150 -0.07 7.79 5.52
CA ASP A 150 0.08 6.33 5.52
C ASP A 150 0.14 5.73 6.94
N GLY A 151 0.21 6.59 7.97
CA GLY A 151 0.25 6.17 9.38
C GLY A 151 1.65 5.86 9.90
N ASP A 152 2.70 6.11 9.13
CA ASP A 152 4.08 5.93 9.59
C ASP A 152 4.62 7.22 10.21
N ALA A 153 4.48 7.34 11.53
CA ALA A 153 4.95 8.49 12.31
C ALA A 153 6.48 8.69 12.35
N CYS A 154 7.28 7.91 11.62
CA CYS A 154 8.68 8.18 11.43
C CYS A 154 9.12 7.84 10.00
N THR A 155 9.25 8.89 9.19
CA THR A 155 10.54 9.43 8.77
C THR A 155 10.48 10.94 8.92
N ALA A 156 11.62 11.62 8.98
CA ALA A 156 11.59 13.00 8.50
C ALA A 156 11.30 12.90 7.01
N ASP A 157 10.02 12.96 6.64
CA ASP A 157 9.57 12.95 5.26
C ASP A 157 10.23 14.13 4.58
N THR A 158 11.34 13.83 3.91
CA THR A 158 12.11 14.87 3.24
C THR A 158 11.45 15.02 1.91
N CYS A 159 10.56 16.01 1.82
CA CYS A 159 10.04 16.50 0.55
C CYS A 159 11.24 16.69 -0.39
N ASP A 160 11.32 15.86 -1.42
CA ASP A 160 12.27 16.12 -2.50
C ASP A 160 11.80 17.39 -3.20
N ARG A 161 12.46 18.54 -2.98
CA ARG A 161 12.14 19.82 -3.65
C ARG A 161 12.24 19.74 -5.19
N THR A 162 12.91 18.69 -5.66
CA THR A 162 12.87 18.04 -6.98
C THR A 162 11.49 17.75 -7.53
N THR A 163 10.92 16.72 -6.91
CA THR A 163 9.81 15.91 -7.41
C THR A 163 8.55 16.05 -6.54
N HIS A 164 8.67 16.68 -5.36
CA HIS A 164 7.71 16.79 -4.24
C HIS A 164 6.78 15.59 -4.18
N LEU A 165 7.43 14.44 -4.25
CA LEU A 165 6.87 13.16 -3.89
C LEU A 165 7.31 12.88 -2.44
N CYS A 166 6.47 12.18 -1.66
CA CYS A 166 6.94 11.47 -0.47
C CYS A 166 7.92 10.38 -0.97
N SER A 167 9.18 10.77 -1.22
CA SER A 167 10.26 9.83 -1.50
C SER A 167 10.70 9.28 -0.16
N HIS A 168 10.39 8.01 0.07
CA HIS A 168 11.05 7.24 1.10
C HIS A 168 12.40 6.78 0.53
N PRO A 169 13.54 7.40 0.85
CA PRO A 169 14.72 6.58 0.99
C PRO A 169 14.38 5.66 2.15
N ARG A 170 13.89 4.45 1.85
CA ARG A 170 13.98 3.35 2.81
C ARG A 170 15.46 3.27 3.13
N ILE A 171 15.91 3.91 4.22
CA ILE A 171 17.23 3.68 4.76
C ILE A 171 17.10 2.33 5.45
N VAL A 172 16.98 1.30 4.62
CA VAL A 172 17.15 -0.07 4.99
C VAL A 172 18.57 -0.14 5.51
N THR A 173 18.70 -0.03 6.82
CA THR A 173 20.02 -0.10 7.42
C THR A 173 20.51 -1.51 7.19
N ALA A 174 21.56 -1.65 6.38
CA ALA A 174 22.15 -2.95 6.11
C ALA A 174 22.52 -3.63 7.43
N MET A 175 21.98 -4.81 7.67
CA MET A 175 22.34 -5.56 8.86
C MET A 175 23.76 -6.11 8.75
N SER A 176 24.54 -5.93 9.81
CA SER A 176 25.83 -6.59 10.02
C SER A 176 25.66 -7.90 10.80
N ASP A 177 26.58 -8.84 10.57
CA ASP A 177 26.63 -10.17 11.20
C ASP A 177 25.33 -10.99 11.10
N ALA A 178 24.52 -10.69 10.09
CA ALA A 178 23.22 -11.28 9.94
C ALA A 178 23.33 -12.73 9.46
N VAL A 179 22.60 -13.62 10.13
CA VAL A 179 22.55 -15.04 9.81
C VAL A 179 21.10 -15.49 9.95
N LEU A 180 20.54 -15.94 8.83
CA LEU A 180 19.23 -16.60 8.77
C LEU A 180 19.44 -18.10 8.58
N ARG A 181 18.76 -18.91 9.38
CA ARG A 181 18.76 -20.36 9.26
C ARG A 181 17.34 -20.89 9.41
N ILE A 182 16.87 -21.60 8.40
CA ILE A 182 15.61 -22.34 8.41
C ILE A 182 15.95 -23.83 8.33
N ALA A 183 15.40 -24.63 9.24
CA ALA A 183 15.77 -26.04 9.39
C ALA A 183 14.53 -26.90 9.63
N GLY A 184 14.59 -28.17 9.25
CA GLY A 184 13.44 -29.08 9.37
C GLY A 184 12.51 -29.05 8.15
N LEU A 185 12.95 -28.44 7.04
CA LEU A 185 12.20 -28.31 5.79
C LEU A 185 11.85 -29.69 5.22
N GLY A 186 10.67 -30.20 5.58
CA GLY A 186 10.22 -31.54 5.22
C GLY A 186 9.18 -32.08 6.18
N SER A 187 8.32 -32.99 5.69
CA SER A 187 7.14 -33.49 6.39
C SER A 187 7.43 -34.12 7.76
N PRO A 188 6.55 -33.95 8.77
CA PRO A 188 5.25 -33.28 8.67
C PRO A 188 5.38 -31.75 8.64
N PRO A 189 4.52 -31.04 7.87
CA PRO A 189 4.43 -29.59 7.94
C PRO A 189 4.20 -29.12 9.38
N GLY A 190 4.82 -28.02 9.80
CA GLY A 190 4.61 -27.45 11.13
C GLY A 190 5.63 -27.83 12.20
N ASP A 191 6.82 -28.34 11.85
CA ASP A 191 7.97 -28.47 12.77
C ASP A 191 9.22 -27.69 12.30
N ASP A 192 9.04 -26.73 11.39
CA ASP A 192 10.16 -25.95 10.90
C ASP A 192 10.70 -25.04 12.00
N ARG A 193 12.02 -24.93 12.02
CA ARG A 193 12.79 -24.15 12.98
C ARG A 193 13.43 -22.97 12.29
N LEU A 194 13.13 -21.79 12.78
CA LEU A 194 13.70 -20.53 12.33
C LEU A 194 14.72 -20.03 13.35
N ALA A 195 15.87 -19.57 12.86
CA ALA A 195 16.84 -18.87 13.66
C ALA A 195 17.39 -17.69 12.89
N PHE A 196 17.23 -16.50 13.46
CA PHE A 196 17.76 -15.28 12.89
C PHE A 196 18.58 -14.53 13.95
N ARG A 197 19.69 -13.95 13.53
CA ARG A 197 20.45 -12.98 14.32
C ARG A 197 20.95 -11.91 13.38
N GLY A 198 21.09 -10.68 13.86
CA GLY A 198 21.69 -9.58 13.13
C GLY A 198 21.94 -8.39 14.05
N ALA A 199 22.66 -7.40 13.55
CA ALA A 199 22.81 -6.11 14.19
C ALA A 199 22.71 -5.00 13.15
N PHE A 200 22.25 -3.83 13.57
CA PHE A 200 22.13 -2.65 12.71
C PHE A 200 22.27 -1.39 13.55
N ALA A 201 22.61 -0.27 12.90
CA ALA A 201 22.77 1.01 13.55
C ALA A 201 21.55 1.89 13.28
N LEU A 202 20.82 2.26 14.33
CA LEU A 202 19.79 3.28 14.25
C LEU A 202 20.43 4.68 14.37
N PRO A 203 19.81 5.72 13.80
CA PRO A 203 20.20 7.10 14.05
C PRO A 203 20.28 7.38 15.56
N ALA A 204 21.40 7.99 15.98
CA ALA A 204 21.65 8.27 17.39
C ALA A 204 21.44 9.77 17.68
N PRO A 205 20.73 10.15 18.75
CA PRO A 205 20.10 9.28 19.76
C PRO A 205 18.84 8.57 19.21
N ILE A 206 18.61 7.33 19.64
CA ILE A 206 17.42 6.55 19.25
C ILE A 206 16.19 7.27 19.83
N THR A 207 15.44 7.90 18.94
CA THR A 207 14.29 8.75 19.27
C THR A 207 13.14 8.42 18.29
N PRO A 208 11.94 8.10 18.80
CA PRO A 208 11.60 7.80 20.20
C PRO A 208 12.42 6.63 20.79
N PRO A 209 12.49 6.48 22.12
CA PRO A 209 13.16 5.33 22.73
C PRO A 209 12.58 4.01 22.23
N LEU A 210 13.42 2.99 22.15
CA LEU A 210 12.96 1.66 21.74
C LEU A 210 12.00 1.09 22.80
N ASP A 211 10.76 0.74 22.42
CA ASP A 211 9.81 0.11 23.33
C ASP A 211 8.94 -0.95 22.63
N PRO A 212 9.46 -2.16 22.40
CA PRO A 212 8.68 -3.25 21.85
C PRO A 212 7.56 -3.72 22.80
N VAL A 213 7.57 -3.33 24.09
CA VAL A 213 6.47 -3.64 25.00
C VAL A 213 5.24 -2.84 24.62
N ALA A 214 5.42 -1.57 24.24
CA ALA A 214 4.34 -0.73 23.76
C ALA A 214 3.99 -1.02 22.30
N ASN A 215 5.00 -1.30 21.46
CA ASN A 215 4.81 -1.22 20.02
C ASN A 215 4.94 -2.55 19.25
N GLY A 216 5.47 -3.59 19.87
CA GLY A 216 5.71 -4.87 19.23
C GLY A 216 6.89 -4.86 18.24
N LEU A 217 6.92 -5.85 17.36
CA LEU A 217 7.94 -6.02 16.33
C LEU A 217 7.34 -6.78 15.15
N ARG A 218 7.71 -6.41 13.92
CA ARG A 218 7.40 -7.19 12.72
C ARG A 218 8.67 -7.76 12.11
N PHE A 219 8.63 -9.03 11.74
CA PHE A 219 9.72 -9.73 11.07
C PHE A 219 9.20 -10.37 9.80
N VAL A 220 9.82 -10.03 8.67
CA VAL A 220 9.42 -10.52 7.35
C VAL A 220 10.61 -11.20 6.69
N VAL A 221 10.38 -12.35 6.07
CA VAL A 221 11.34 -12.99 5.18
C VAL A 221 10.68 -13.13 3.83
N ARG A 222 11.30 -12.59 2.79
CA ARG A 222 10.83 -12.65 1.41
C ARG A 222 11.85 -13.32 0.53
N THR A 223 11.38 -13.89 -0.58
CA THR A 223 12.24 -14.19 -1.72
C THR A 223 12.59 -12.89 -2.46
N ARG A 224 13.63 -12.91 -3.30
CA ARG A 224 13.91 -11.77 -4.20
C ARG A 224 12.80 -11.47 -5.21
N THR A 225 11.91 -12.43 -5.48
CA THR A 225 10.72 -12.23 -6.32
C THR A 225 9.57 -11.56 -5.56
N GLY A 226 9.73 -11.30 -4.25
CA GLY A 226 8.75 -10.61 -3.41
C GLY A 226 7.79 -11.54 -2.66
N GLU A 227 7.88 -12.85 -2.88
CA GLU A 227 7.04 -13.85 -2.21
C GLU A 227 7.37 -13.93 -0.73
N THR A 228 6.34 -13.94 0.12
CA THR A 228 6.51 -13.93 1.58
C THR A 228 6.66 -15.36 2.09
N VAL A 229 7.79 -15.65 2.74
CA VAL A 229 8.11 -16.96 3.33
C VAL A 229 7.77 -16.97 4.82
N VAL A 230 8.06 -15.88 5.51
CA VAL A 230 7.76 -15.68 6.92
C VAL A 230 7.22 -14.28 7.09
N GLU A 231 6.09 -14.14 7.77
CA GLU A 231 5.60 -12.86 8.25
C GLU A 231 5.14 -13.04 9.68
N ALA A 232 5.85 -12.40 10.60
CA ALA A 232 5.64 -12.57 12.03
C ALA A 232 5.41 -11.22 12.68
N ASP A 233 4.17 -11.00 13.11
CA ASP A 233 3.79 -9.88 13.96
C ASP A 233 3.88 -10.30 15.42
N VAL A 234 4.94 -9.83 16.08
CA VAL A 234 5.14 -10.03 17.51
C VAL A 234 4.41 -8.92 18.26
N ALA A 235 3.28 -9.28 18.84
CA ALA A 235 2.39 -8.35 19.51
C ALA A 235 3.10 -7.56 20.63
N PRO A 236 2.70 -6.29 20.86
CA PRO A 236 3.05 -5.57 22.07
C PRO A 236 2.43 -6.24 23.31
N GLY A 237 2.93 -5.86 24.49
CA GLY A 237 2.40 -6.29 25.78
C GLY A 237 3.46 -6.88 26.71
N ARG A 238 3.31 -6.62 28.00
CA ARG A 238 4.16 -7.25 29.02
C ARG A 238 3.86 -8.75 29.09
N PHE A 239 4.86 -9.52 29.47
CA PHE A 239 4.71 -10.95 29.71
C PHE A 239 3.59 -11.24 30.71
N ASP A 240 2.59 -11.99 30.27
CA ASP A 240 1.50 -12.49 31.12
C ASP A 240 1.78 -13.96 31.48
N PRO A 241 1.93 -14.29 32.78
CA PRO A 241 2.09 -15.67 33.24
C PRO A 241 0.95 -16.61 32.87
N ARG A 242 -0.27 -16.11 32.64
CA ARG A 242 -1.46 -16.92 32.31
C ARG A 242 -1.43 -17.40 30.87
N THR A 243 -1.14 -16.50 29.93
CA THR A 243 -0.98 -16.83 28.51
C THR A 243 0.42 -17.38 28.19
N GLN A 244 1.35 -17.24 29.14
CA GLN A 244 2.77 -17.57 28.99
C GLN A 244 3.43 -16.89 27.77
N ALA A 245 2.92 -15.70 27.39
CA ALA A 245 3.38 -14.94 26.24
C ALA A 245 3.60 -13.46 26.60
N GLY A 246 4.51 -12.80 25.88
CA GLY A 246 4.74 -11.35 25.94
C GLY A 246 6.18 -10.94 26.28
N TRP A 247 6.39 -9.63 26.45
CA TRP A 247 7.71 -9.02 26.58
C TRP A 247 8.19 -8.90 28.03
N LYS A 248 9.45 -9.27 28.25
CA LYS A 248 10.22 -9.06 29.48
C LYS A 248 11.30 -8.02 29.24
N VAL A 249 11.50 -7.14 30.22
CA VAL A 249 12.47 -6.05 30.16
C VAL A 249 13.50 -6.24 31.27
N ASP A 250 14.78 -5.96 31.00
CA ASP A 250 15.85 -6.10 31.99
C ASP A 250 15.81 -5.02 33.08
N ARG A 251 15.60 -3.75 32.70
CA ARG A 251 15.60 -2.60 33.61
C ARG A 251 14.38 -1.70 33.32
N PRO A 252 13.53 -1.40 34.31
CA PRO A 252 12.31 -0.60 34.06
C PRO A 252 12.57 0.86 33.64
N ALA A 253 13.59 1.51 34.19
CA ALA A 253 13.81 2.95 33.99
C ALA A 253 14.65 3.29 32.74
N ARG A 254 15.57 2.40 32.35
CA ARG A 254 16.45 2.53 31.18
C ARG A 254 16.71 1.15 30.59
N PRO A 255 15.74 0.62 29.85
CA PRO A 255 15.83 -0.73 29.30
C PRO A 255 16.95 -0.82 28.27
N THR A 256 17.75 -1.89 28.34
CA THR A 256 18.77 -2.19 27.32
C THR A 256 18.55 -3.54 26.67
N ARG A 257 17.62 -4.33 27.20
CA ARG A 257 17.29 -5.65 26.72
C ARG A 257 15.81 -5.93 26.88
N TRP A 258 15.21 -6.33 25.77
CA TRP A 258 13.83 -6.80 25.70
C TRP A 258 13.85 -8.25 25.23
N THR A 259 13.03 -9.09 25.84
CA THR A 259 12.90 -10.50 25.50
C THR A 259 11.42 -10.84 25.40
N HIS A 260 10.94 -11.08 24.18
CA HIS A 260 9.66 -11.72 23.95
C HIS A 260 9.81 -13.22 24.13
N VAL A 261 8.84 -13.84 24.79
CA VAL A 261 8.65 -15.29 24.81
C VAL A 261 7.20 -15.60 24.49
N ASP A 262 6.97 -16.68 23.77
CA ASP A 262 5.63 -17.22 23.52
C ASP A 262 5.68 -18.74 23.67
N HIS A 263 4.98 -19.24 24.69
CA HIS A 263 4.85 -20.67 24.98
C HIS A 263 3.49 -21.24 24.57
N SER A 264 2.68 -20.48 23.83
CA SER A 264 1.40 -20.95 23.31
C SER A 264 1.58 -22.15 22.38
N ALA A 265 0.47 -22.87 22.15
CA ALA A 265 0.47 -24.04 21.27
C ALA A 265 0.84 -23.66 19.82
N ALA A 266 0.39 -22.48 19.37
CA ALA A 266 0.55 -21.97 18.01
C ALA A 266 1.00 -20.49 18.05
N PRO A 267 2.28 -20.22 18.34
CA PRO A 267 2.81 -18.85 18.31
C PRO A 267 2.73 -18.27 16.90
N PRO A 268 2.48 -16.95 16.73
CA PRO A 268 2.42 -16.29 15.42
C PRO A 268 3.65 -16.60 14.58
N ALA A 269 3.43 -17.15 13.38
CA ALA A 269 4.48 -17.60 12.46
C ALA A 269 5.56 -18.50 13.09
N GLY A 270 5.23 -19.23 14.16
CA GLY A 270 6.15 -20.10 14.87
C GLY A 270 7.13 -19.35 15.79
N ILE A 271 7.04 -18.03 15.97
CA ILE A 271 8.05 -17.26 16.73
C ILE A 271 7.88 -17.44 18.24
N VAL A 272 8.76 -18.25 18.83
CA VAL A 272 8.74 -18.56 20.28
C VAL A 272 9.58 -17.60 21.12
N ARG A 273 10.56 -16.91 20.51
CA ARG A 273 11.45 -16.00 21.25
C ARG A 273 12.04 -14.93 20.36
N VAL A 274 11.97 -13.70 20.85
CA VAL A 274 12.70 -12.54 20.29
C VAL A 274 13.53 -11.91 21.37
N GLN A 275 14.74 -11.49 21.05
CA GLN A 275 15.58 -10.73 21.95
C GLN A 275 16.16 -9.52 21.22
N ILE A 276 15.88 -8.34 21.74
CA ILE A 276 16.44 -7.08 21.26
C ILE A 276 17.39 -6.55 22.33
N ARG A 277 18.55 -6.06 21.90
CA ARG A 277 19.56 -5.46 22.76
C ARG A 277 19.99 -4.12 22.21
N ASP A 278 19.78 -3.06 22.98
CA ASP A 278 20.45 -1.80 22.75
C ASP A 278 21.92 -1.93 23.17
N ARG A 279 22.81 -1.73 22.22
CA ARG A 279 24.27 -1.78 22.36
C ARG A 279 24.88 -0.43 21.99
N SER A 280 24.13 0.66 22.12
CA SER A 280 24.60 2.03 21.89
C SER A 280 25.84 2.40 22.72
N SER A 281 26.08 1.69 23.83
CA SER A 281 27.30 1.78 24.63
C SER A 281 28.56 1.21 23.97
N ARG A 282 28.42 0.33 22.98
CA ARG A 282 29.53 -0.26 22.21
C ARG A 282 29.80 0.49 20.91
N ALA A 283 28.75 0.89 20.21
CA ALA A 283 28.81 1.73 19.03
C ALA A 283 27.50 2.52 18.96
N ARG A 284 27.56 3.81 18.60
CA ARG A 284 26.39 4.71 18.63
C ARG A 284 25.22 4.13 17.83
N GLY A 285 24.06 4.00 18.46
CA GLY A 285 22.83 3.50 17.83
C GLY A 285 22.80 2.00 17.50
N LEU A 286 23.82 1.22 17.91
CA LEU A 286 23.89 -0.20 17.59
C LEU A 286 22.80 -1.00 18.31
N VAL A 287 21.93 -1.64 17.56
CA VAL A 287 20.89 -2.55 18.04
C VAL A 287 21.18 -3.96 17.54
N GLY A 288 21.09 -4.94 18.43
CA GLY A 288 21.24 -6.35 18.07
C GLY A 288 19.93 -7.10 18.26
N ILE A 289 19.56 -7.94 17.29
CA ILE A 289 18.36 -8.76 17.32
C ILE A 289 18.70 -10.26 17.23
N VAL A 290 17.93 -11.07 17.96
CA VAL A 290 17.93 -12.53 17.85
C VAL A 290 16.48 -13.01 17.84
N LEU A 291 16.12 -13.81 16.84
CA LEU A 291 14.80 -14.41 16.67
C LEU A 291 14.93 -15.93 16.61
N ARG A 292 14.00 -16.62 17.26
CA ARG A 292 13.89 -18.08 17.24
C ARG A 292 12.43 -18.45 17.01
N GLY A 293 12.20 -19.27 15.99
CA GLY A 293 10.93 -19.90 15.72
C GLY A 293 11.01 -21.43 15.84
N ARG A 294 9.90 -22.03 16.23
CA ARG A 294 9.64 -23.47 16.28
C ARG A 294 8.22 -23.72 15.81
N ARG A 295 7.96 -24.92 15.32
CA ARG A 295 6.63 -25.31 14.81
C ARG A 295 6.13 -24.42 13.67
N GLY A 296 7.05 -23.89 12.88
CA GLY A 296 6.70 -23.13 11.68
C GLY A 296 6.37 -24.04 10.51
N ALA A 297 5.72 -23.48 9.51
CA ALA A 297 5.58 -24.08 8.19
C ALA A 297 6.07 -23.05 7.17
N TYR A 298 7.33 -23.13 6.77
CA TYR A 298 7.98 -22.18 5.88
C TYR A 298 8.21 -22.82 4.52
N ALA A 299 7.48 -22.33 3.51
CA ALA A 299 7.58 -22.84 2.14
C ALA A 299 8.88 -22.34 1.47
N VAL A 300 10.00 -23.03 1.70
CA VAL A 300 11.28 -22.70 1.06
C VAL A 300 11.70 -23.82 0.10
N GLY A 301 11.70 -23.52 -1.20
CA GLY A 301 12.12 -24.42 -2.27
C GLY A 301 13.64 -24.49 -2.47
N SER A 302 14.09 -25.51 -3.20
CA SER A 302 15.52 -25.77 -3.48
C SER A 302 16.06 -25.07 -4.73
N THR A 303 15.20 -24.47 -5.56
CA THR A 303 15.56 -24.03 -6.92
C THR A 303 16.12 -22.61 -7.00
N ASP A 304 15.88 -21.71 -6.03
CA ASP A 304 16.70 -20.49 -5.82
C ASP A 304 16.35 -19.77 -4.49
N PRO A 305 16.85 -20.24 -3.31
CA PRO A 305 16.45 -19.66 -2.03
C PRO A 305 17.26 -18.39 -1.73
N LEU A 306 17.15 -17.35 -2.55
CA LEU A 306 17.64 -16.01 -2.23
C LEU A 306 16.62 -15.34 -1.32
N LEU A 307 16.91 -15.35 -0.02
CA LEU A 307 16.05 -14.81 1.02
C LEU A 307 16.58 -13.46 1.51
N ASP A 308 15.66 -12.49 1.57
CA ASP A 308 15.85 -11.21 2.23
C ASP A 308 15.05 -11.21 3.54
N ALA A 309 15.67 -10.77 4.62
CA ALA A 309 15.02 -10.71 5.93
C ALA A 309 14.96 -9.26 6.40
N GLU A 310 13.78 -8.84 6.82
CA GLU A 310 13.48 -7.48 7.26
C GLU A 310 12.98 -7.53 8.71
N VAL A 311 13.45 -6.58 9.51
CA VAL A 311 13.00 -6.35 10.86
C VAL A 311 12.49 -4.92 10.93
N VAL A 312 11.26 -4.77 11.39
CA VAL A 312 10.63 -3.47 11.67
C VAL A 312 10.43 -3.35 13.17
N LEU A 313 11.09 -2.37 13.77
CA LEU A 313 10.94 -2.06 15.19
C LEU A 313 9.86 -0.99 15.39
N ASN A 314 9.04 -1.16 16.42
CA ASN A 314 7.97 -0.23 16.79
C ASN A 314 6.96 0.11 15.68
N PRO A 315 6.35 -0.90 15.04
CA PRO A 315 5.45 -0.73 13.89
C PRO A 315 4.21 0.13 14.17
N THR A 316 3.81 0.29 15.44
CA THR A 316 2.61 1.07 15.83
C THR A 316 2.90 2.48 16.32
N ALA A 317 4.17 2.80 16.63
CA ALA A 317 4.61 4.16 16.97
C ALA A 317 5.37 4.82 15.80
N GLY A 318 5.22 4.25 14.60
CA GLY A 318 5.82 4.74 13.36
C GLY A 318 7.33 4.66 13.28
N GLN A 319 8.05 4.00 14.19
CA GLN A 319 9.50 4.18 14.31
C GLN A 319 10.33 3.65 13.12
N CYS A 320 11.28 4.47 12.63
CA CYS A 320 12.29 4.20 11.60
C CYS A 320 13.31 3.13 12.02
N GLY A 321 12.86 1.94 12.39
CA GLY A 321 13.71 0.82 12.71
C GLY A 321 13.67 -0.27 11.65
N GLU A 322 13.44 0.09 10.38
CA GLU A 322 13.52 -0.86 9.27
C GLU A 322 15.00 -1.18 8.98
N ALA A 323 15.41 -2.36 9.38
CA ALA A 323 16.67 -2.93 8.98
C ALA A 323 16.38 -4.15 8.14
N ALA A 324 17.00 -4.22 6.96
CA ALA A 324 16.97 -5.43 6.18
C ALA A 324 18.37 -6.01 6.01
N PHE A 325 18.38 -7.31 6.08
CA PHE A 325 19.47 -8.16 5.66
C PHE A 325 19.13 -8.67 4.27
N ARG A 326 19.97 -8.30 3.30
CA ARG A 326 19.97 -8.93 1.99
C ARG A 326 21.11 -9.92 1.94
N ALA A 327 20.80 -11.22 1.94
CA ALA A 327 21.82 -12.24 1.93
C ALA A 327 22.53 -12.25 0.56
N PRO A 328 23.86 -12.03 0.50
CA PRO A 328 24.59 -12.25 -0.74
C PRO A 328 24.64 -13.74 -1.10
N ARG A 329 24.56 -14.65 -0.11
CA ARG A 329 24.65 -16.10 -0.32
C ARG A 329 23.74 -16.88 0.63
N CYS A 330 22.84 -17.68 0.05
CA CYS A 330 22.09 -18.71 0.75
C CYS A 330 22.53 -20.09 0.27
N ARG A 331 22.69 -21.03 1.19
CA ARG A 331 23.04 -22.42 0.89
C ARG A 331 21.92 -23.35 1.34
N PHE A 332 21.32 -24.05 0.38
CA PHE A 332 20.40 -25.16 0.65
C PHE A 332 21.18 -26.46 0.87
N SER A 333 20.79 -27.22 1.87
CA SER A 333 21.28 -28.58 2.10
C SER A 333 20.09 -29.54 2.10
N SER A 334 19.87 -30.23 0.97
CA SER A 334 18.82 -31.23 0.81
C SER A 334 18.99 -32.45 1.72
N ARG A 335 20.23 -32.79 2.11
CA ARG A 335 20.50 -33.89 3.05
C ARG A 335 20.15 -33.54 4.49
N ALA A 336 20.25 -32.26 4.85
CA ALA A 336 20.02 -31.79 6.21
C ALA A 336 18.67 -31.06 6.37
N ASN A 337 17.93 -30.84 5.29
CA ASN A 337 16.70 -30.04 5.23
C ASN A 337 16.88 -28.66 5.88
N ILE A 338 17.98 -27.98 5.51
CA ILE A 338 18.40 -26.70 6.07
C ILE A 338 18.71 -25.70 4.96
N VAL A 339 18.20 -24.49 5.12
CA VAL A 339 18.64 -23.27 4.44
C VAL A 339 19.45 -22.43 5.41
N ALA A 340 20.63 -21.98 5.00
CA ALA A 340 21.44 -21.03 5.76
C ALA A 340 21.89 -19.88 4.87
N CYS A 341 21.57 -18.65 5.26
CA CYS A 341 21.95 -17.42 4.59
C CYS A 341 22.87 -16.59 5.49
N ARG A 342 23.92 -16.02 4.90
CA ARG A 342 24.93 -15.18 5.57
C ARG A 342 25.35 -14.05 4.64
#